data_AF-A0A529QN06-F1
#
_entry.id   AF-A0A529QN06-F1
#
_cell.length_a   1.000
_cell.length_b   1.000
_cell.length_c   1.000
_cell.angle_alpha   90.00
_cell.angle_beta   90.00
_cell.angle_gamma   90.00
#
_symmetry.space_group_name_H-M   'P 1'
#
loop_
_entity.id
_entity.type
_entity.pdbx_description
1 polymer ?
#
loop_
_entity_poly.entity_id
_entity_poly.type
_entity_poly.pdbx_seq_one_letter_code
_entity_poly.pdbx_strand_id
1 'polypeptide(L)' 'MTTRPIALITGASRGLGRNTALNLARKGVDVVLTYRSRADE' A
#
# COMPACT_ATOMS: atom_id res chain seq x y z
N MET A 1 -22.83 -3.71 11.92
CA MET A 1 -21.47 -3.22 11.60
C MET A 1 -21.29 -3.29 10.09
N THR A 2 -20.78 -2.23 9.46
CA THR A 2 -20.38 -2.29 8.05
C THR A 2 -18.93 -2.74 7.97
N THR A 3 -18.64 -3.78 7.20
CA THR A 3 -17.28 -4.21 6.93
C THR A 3 -16.68 -3.32 5.85
N ARG A 4 -15.59 -2.63 6.17
CA ARG A 4 -14.84 -1.83 5.19
C ARG A 4 -13.70 -2.67 4.60
N PRO A 5 -13.58 -2.79 3.27
CA PRO A 5 -12.44 -3.46 2.65
C PRO A 5 -11.12 -2.76 3.00
N ILE A 6 -10.09 -3.54 3.31
CA ILE A 6 -8.72 -3.07 3.54
C ILE A 6 -7.85 -3.57 2.38
N ALA A 7 -7.00 -2.70 1.83
CA ALA A 7 -6.04 -3.09 0.80
C ALA A 7 -4.72 -3.54 1.44
N LEU A 8 -4.32 -4.79 1.18
CA LEU A 8 -2.99 -5.30 1.52
C LEU A 8 -2.07 -5.21 0.30
N ILE A 9 -0.99 -4.46 0.39
CA ILE A 9 -0.05 -4.23 -0.71
C ILE A 9 1.34 -4.73 -0.35
N THR A 10 1.89 -5.65 -1.14
CA THR A 10 3.28 -6.10 -1.04
C THR A 10 4.15 -5.40 -2.09
N GLY A 11 5.46 -5.32 -1.86
CA GLY A 11 6.38 -4.61 -2.77
C GLY A 11 6.09 -3.10 -2.86
N ALA A 12 5.58 -2.52 -1.77
CA ALA A 12 5.11 -1.13 -1.76
C ALA A 12 6.21 -0.05 -1.67
N SER A 13 7.49 -0.44 -1.59
CA SER A 13 8.61 0.52 -1.50
C SER A 13 8.70 1.45 -2.72
N ARG A 14 8.45 0.90 -3.92
CA ARG A 14 8.74 1.59 -5.19
C ARG A 14 7.76 1.23 -6.31
N GLY A 15 7.93 1.92 -7.43
CA GLY A 15 7.21 1.65 -8.68
C GLY A 15 5.69 1.60 -8.50
N LEU A 16 5.07 0.55 -9.03
CA LEU A 16 3.62 0.37 -9.02
C LEU A 16 3.07 0.20 -7.60
N GLY A 17 3.74 -0.56 -6.73
CA GLY A 17 3.28 -0.79 -5.35
C GLY A 17 3.12 0.52 -4.57
N ARG A 18 4.13 1.39 -4.64
CA ARG A 18 4.09 2.73 -4.02
C ARG A 18 2.97 3.60 -4.60
N ASN A 19 2.85 3.64 -5.92
CA ASN A 19 1.84 4.49 -6.58
C ASN A 19 0.41 4.01 -6.26
N THR A 20 0.19 2.69 -6.22
CA THR A 20 -1.08 2.09 -5.83
C THR A 20 -1.44 2.43 -4.39
N ALA A 21 -0.50 2.27 -3.45
CA ALA A 21 -0.73 2.60 -2.04
C ALA A 21 -1.14 4.07 -1.85
N LEU A 22 -0.42 4.99 -2.49
CA LEU A 22 -0.70 6.42 -2.40
C LEU A 22 -2.06 6.78 -3.03
N ASN A 23 -2.40 6.20 -4.18
CA ASN A 23 -3.68 6.49 -4.82
C ASN A 23 -4.88 5.92 -4.06
N LEU A 24 -4.74 4.75 -3.44
CA LEU A 24 -5.79 4.18 -2.59
C LEU A 24 -5.96 4.99 -1.30
N ALA A 25 -4.86 5.37 -0.65
CA ALA A 25 -4.92 6.23 0.53
C ALA A 25 -5.58 7.58 0.25
N ARG A 26 -5.26 8.23 -0.88
CA ARG A 26 -5.91 9.48 -1.33
C ARG A 26 -7.42 9.34 -1.55
N LYS A 27 -7.89 8.14 -1.89
CA LYS A 27 -9.32 7.81 -2.04
C LYS A 27 -10.00 7.42 -0.72
N GLY A 28 -9.28 7.50 0.41
CA GLY A 28 -9.80 7.16 1.74
C GLY A 28 -9.88 5.66 2.02
N VAL A 29 -9.14 4.83 1.28
CA VAL A 29 -9.04 3.39 1.54
C VAL A 29 -7.98 3.16 2.61
N ASP A 30 -8.30 2.32 3.60
CA ASP A 30 -7.33 1.85 4.58
C ASP A 30 -6.34 0.89 3.92
N VAL A 31 -5.05 1.17 4.07
CA VAL A 31 -3.97 0.42 3.41
C VAL A 31 -3.04 -0.17 4.46
N VAL A 32 -2.79 -1.47 4.34
CA VAL A 32 -1.67 -2.16 5.00
C VAL A 32 -0.64 -2.46 3.92
N LEU A 33 0.61 -2.09 4.14
CA LEU A 33 1.66 -2.33 3.16
C LEU A 33 2.91 -2.97 3.76
N THR A 34 3.62 -3.70 2.92
CA THR A 34 4.90 -4.31 3.25
C THR A 34 5.82 -4.34 2.04
N TYR A 35 7.11 -4.37 2.28
CA TYR A 35 8.15 -4.53 1.28
C TYR A 35 9.40 -5.07 1.96
N ARG A 36 10.30 -5.65 1.16
CA ARG A 36 11.62 -6.04 1.63
C ARG A 36 12.58 -4.89 1.33
N SER A 37 12.99 -4.17 2.37
CA SER A 37 14.05 -3.16 2.26
C SER A 37 15.38 -3.84 1.94
N ARG A 38 16.13 -3.28 0.99
CA ARG A 38 17.56 -3.54 0.81
C ARG A 38 18.32 -2.25 1.11
N ALA A 39 19.55 -2.35 1.59
CA ALA A 39 20.36 -1.19 1.99
C ALA A 39 20.61 -0.19 0.83
N ASP A 40 20.48 -0.66 -0.42
CA ASP A 40 20.73 0.14 -1.63
C ASP A 40 19.45 0.65 -2.31
N GLU A 41 18.29 0.53 -1.65
CA GLU A 41 16.97 0.99 -2.17
C GLU A 41 16.64 2.43 -1.77
#